data_AF-C4MBA3-F1
#
_entry.id   AF-C4MBA3-F1
#
_cell.length_a   1.000
_cell.length_b   1.000
_cell.length_c   1.000
_cell.angle_alpha   90.00
_cell.angle_beta   90.00
_cell.angle_gamma   90.00
#
_symmetry.space_group_name_H-M   'P 1'
#
loop_
_entity.id
_entity.type
_entity.pdbx_description
1 polymer ?
#
loop_
_entity_poly.entity_id
_entity_poly.type
_entity_poly.pdbx_seq_one_letter_code
_entity_poly.pdbx_strand_id
1 'polypeptide(L)'
;MLTKHSNTERMKRSAEIAYLKEHYPQNLVRFHKIGVKLQNAPEKENEVVVEHDVHFQIDGKEYLVFFNNHLKEINTVLNRWLENEFSEHYIIMPDIAKIIYRLAYHVYKTKELIEKYGSEIQSGKICAICIEKNFNGKSECMTDCDNEFYQKLESKLFEIMSSYEKSKDEKLNDLNRFLYGCEKKIQPTVDEIRRMCFCFVINRVNYYLTREEELLSDKSYEELKTMTNLRKRLNQLAIKYKHLYLTNTQILLGITISRCKILVDNRKCKTIFIESSNVREFYKKINKRLDAEVQILTNKYSFSKFTLEKIIKTAQNLNLDNNQDLIDKLKKEINEKKEEREKLLGNAATEVGKVIIEKVESITDIAVSIYNIGSLIQQFKIKDIIDYMFTQNKIENTNEQQKDVKKENTNPPKPETNSKENKEIIQSSNTNKQINSLHSLALNNTPLGIALKAIKPTPEQLDKLHSSFNNFVDAQKLTYEIESFKEQLNVLENVQKLSNDFINLLKLKIVLQREWLFDEIDINEYLGIIVTEDNRYVVNPRTNSERKSNHKIYEIEKVLNYNEGNEEY
;
A
#
# COMPACT_ATOMS: atom_id res chain seq x y z
N MET A 1 -16.45 11.91 51.20
CA MET A 1 -16.30 10.54 50.64
C MET A 1 -17.27 10.27 49.49
N LEU A 2 -18.55 10.61 49.58
CA LEU A 2 -19.56 10.41 48.52
C LEU A 2 -19.22 11.06 47.16
N THR A 3 -18.63 12.25 47.14
CA THR A 3 -18.21 12.95 45.90
C THR A 3 -16.97 12.38 45.22
N LYS A 4 -16.10 11.68 45.95
CA LYS A 4 -14.96 10.95 45.35
C LYS A 4 -15.42 9.65 44.70
N HIS A 5 -16.43 8.99 45.27
CA HIS A 5 -16.96 7.75 44.73
C HIS A 5 -17.72 7.98 43.42
N SER A 6 -18.58 9.01 43.35
CA SER A 6 -19.31 9.35 42.12
C SER A 6 -18.41 9.79 40.96
N ASN A 7 -17.33 10.53 41.25
CA ASN A 7 -16.36 10.90 40.22
C ASN A 7 -15.58 9.68 39.68
N THR A 8 -15.27 8.71 40.54
CA THR A 8 -14.59 7.47 40.13
C THR A 8 -15.47 6.61 39.24
N GLU A 9 -16.76 6.46 39.58
CA GLU A 9 -17.72 5.72 38.74
C GLU A 9 -17.99 6.41 37.40
N ARG A 10 -18.09 7.74 37.40
CA ARG A 10 -18.24 8.52 36.16
C ARG A 10 -17.04 8.36 35.23
N MET A 11 -15.82 8.38 35.77
CA MET A 11 -14.60 8.12 34.99
C MET A 11 -14.55 6.69 34.45
N LYS A 12 -14.90 5.68 35.26
CA LYS A 12 -15.01 4.28 34.80
C LYS A 12 -16.01 4.13 33.66
N ARG A 13 -17.23 4.67 33.82
CA ARG A 13 -18.27 4.60 32.78
C ARG A 13 -17.87 5.32 31.50
N SER A 14 -17.13 6.43 31.61
CA SER A 14 -16.63 7.16 30.44
C SER A 14 -15.54 6.38 29.71
N ALA A 15 -14.66 5.70 30.45
CA ALA A 15 -13.66 4.80 29.88
C ALA A 15 -14.30 3.57 29.21
N GLU A 16 -15.33 2.99 29.80
CA GLU A 16 -16.08 1.86 29.22
C GLU A 16 -16.82 2.26 27.94
N ILE A 17 -17.44 3.45 27.90
CA ILE A 17 -18.06 3.99 26.67
C ILE A 17 -17.00 4.18 25.59
N ALA A 18 -15.85 4.77 25.92
CA ALA A 18 -14.76 4.94 24.98
C ALA A 18 -14.26 3.59 24.45
N TYR A 19 -14.10 2.60 25.33
CA TYR A 19 -13.72 1.24 24.99
C TYR A 19 -14.71 0.58 24.02
N LEU A 20 -16.01 0.62 24.32
CA LEU A 20 -17.05 0.05 23.45
C LEU A 20 -17.13 0.73 22.09
N LYS A 21 -16.87 2.03 22.01
CA LYS A 21 -16.81 2.77 20.72
C LYS A 21 -15.57 2.38 19.92
N GLU A 22 -14.41 2.25 20.57
CA GLU A 22 -13.15 1.89 19.91
C GLU A 22 -13.17 0.42 19.43
N HIS A 23 -13.77 -0.49 20.21
CA HIS A 23 -13.80 -1.92 19.94
C HIS A 23 -15.18 -2.41 19.46
N TYR A 24 -15.96 -1.53 18.82
CA TYR A 24 -17.27 -1.90 18.28
C TYR A 24 -17.11 -2.93 17.14
N PRO A 25 -17.82 -4.07 17.16
CA PRO A 25 -17.55 -5.15 16.22
C PRO A 25 -17.89 -4.76 14.77
N GLN A 26 -17.04 -5.16 13.83
CA GLN A 26 -17.23 -4.87 12.42
C GLN A 26 -18.44 -5.60 11.84
N ASN A 27 -19.18 -4.99 10.92
CA ASN A 27 -20.35 -5.59 10.31
C ASN A 27 -19.97 -6.65 9.26
N LEU A 28 -19.98 -7.94 9.64
CA LEU A 28 -19.74 -9.06 8.72
C LEU A 28 -20.92 -9.33 7.79
N VAL A 29 -22.10 -8.83 8.14
CA VAL A 29 -23.36 -9.07 7.42
C VAL A 29 -23.47 -8.20 6.17
N ARG A 30 -22.70 -7.11 6.09
CA ARG A 30 -22.66 -6.27 4.89
C ARG A 30 -22.22 -7.12 3.69
N PHE A 31 -23.12 -7.23 2.73
CA PHE A 31 -22.91 -8.06 1.56
C PHE A 31 -21.87 -7.42 0.67
N HIS A 32 -20.91 -8.25 0.27
CA HIS A 32 -20.04 -7.85 -0.81
C HIS A 32 -20.78 -8.10 -2.11
N LYS A 33 -20.57 -7.15 -2.99
CA LYS A 33 -20.93 -7.21 -4.39
C LYS A 33 -20.30 -8.47 -5.02
N ILE A 34 -21.12 -9.38 -5.56
CA ILE A 34 -20.69 -10.65 -6.16
C ILE A 34 -20.84 -10.56 -7.68
N GLY A 35 -19.86 -11.06 -8.42
CA GLY A 35 -19.95 -11.22 -9.86
C GLY A 35 -20.91 -12.35 -10.24
N VAL A 36 -21.89 -12.02 -11.09
CA VAL A 36 -22.85 -12.94 -11.67
C VAL A 36 -22.57 -13.05 -13.16
N LYS A 37 -22.62 -14.25 -13.73
CA LYS A 37 -22.28 -14.49 -15.14
C LYS A 37 -23.36 -15.31 -15.85
N LEU A 38 -23.48 -15.06 -17.15
CA LEU A 38 -24.17 -15.93 -18.08
C LEU A 38 -23.20 -17.05 -18.53
N GLN A 39 -23.58 -18.33 -18.32
CA GLN A 39 -22.66 -19.49 -18.37
C GLN A 39 -21.90 -19.68 -19.70
N ASN A 40 -22.40 -19.12 -20.81
CA ASN A 40 -21.83 -19.32 -22.15
C ASN A 40 -21.29 -18.03 -22.80
N ALA A 41 -21.22 -16.93 -22.04
CA ALA A 41 -20.87 -15.63 -22.58
C ALA A 41 -19.34 -15.38 -22.47
N PRO A 42 -18.72 -14.62 -23.39
CA PRO A 42 -17.26 -14.43 -23.42
C PRO A 42 -16.70 -13.86 -22.10
N GLU A 43 -15.55 -14.41 -21.65
CA GLU A 43 -15.01 -14.27 -20.27
C GLU A 43 -14.75 -12.83 -19.80
N LYS A 44 -14.54 -11.87 -20.71
CA LYS A 44 -14.08 -10.51 -20.37
C LYS A 44 -15.19 -9.46 -20.22
N GLU A 45 -16.44 -9.73 -20.60
CA GLU A 45 -17.48 -8.68 -20.69
C GLU A 45 -18.80 -8.95 -19.95
N ASN A 46 -18.97 -10.13 -19.33
CA ASN A 46 -20.29 -10.59 -18.84
C ASN A 46 -20.43 -10.82 -17.33
N GLU A 47 -19.37 -10.60 -16.55
CA GLU A 47 -19.47 -10.61 -15.08
C GLU A 47 -20.03 -9.27 -14.59
N VAL A 48 -21.30 -9.27 -14.20
CA VAL A 48 -21.95 -8.10 -13.60
C VAL A 48 -21.94 -8.26 -12.09
N VAL A 49 -21.39 -7.26 -11.42
CA VAL A 49 -21.23 -7.26 -9.98
C VAL A 49 -22.51 -6.73 -9.31
N VAL A 50 -23.17 -7.55 -8.50
CA VAL A 50 -24.45 -7.22 -7.85
C VAL A 50 -24.40 -7.34 -6.33
N GLU A 51 -25.14 -6.48 -5.65
CA GLU A 51 -25.48 -6.67 -4.24
C GLU A 51 -26.73 -7.56 -4.12
N HIS A 52 -26.63 -8.60 -3.31
CA HIS A 52 -27.64 -9.63 -3.14
C HIS A 52 -27.94 -9.73 -1.64
N ASP A 53 -29.16 -10.16 -1.30
CA ASP A 53 -29.56 -10.30 0.09
C ASP A 53 -29.17 -11.66 0.66
N VAL A 54 -29.24 -12.75 -0.11
CA VAL A 54 -28.85 -14.07 0.40
C VAL A 54 -28.06 -14.84 -0.65
N HIS A 55 -26.97 -15.47 -0.23
CA HIS A 55 -26.19 -16.40 -1.03
C HIS A 55 -26.15 -17.75 -0.33
N PHE A 56 -26.53 -18.79 -1.07
CA PHE A 56 -26.46 -20.16 -0.61
C PHE A 56 -26.05 -21.09 -1.76
N GLN A 57 -25.71 -22.33 -1.39
CA GLN A 57 -25.36 -23.38 -2.33
C GLN A 57 -26.30 -24.57 -2.14
N ILE A 58 -26.86 -25.09 -3.22
CA ILE A 58 -27.67 -26.33 -3.25
C ILE A 58 -27.09 -27.22 -4.34
N ASP A 59 -26.77 -28.48 -4.01
CA ASP A 59 -26.26 -29.48 -4.96
C ASP A 59 -25.06 -28.99 -5.80
N GLY A 60 -24.15 -28.24 -5.17
CA GLY A 60 -22.98 -27.67 -5.84
C GLY A 60 -23.25 -26.39 -6.63
N LYS A 61 -24.50 -26.00 -6.85
CA LYS A 61 -24.89 -24.76 -7.53
C LYS A 61 -25.06 -23.60 -6.55
N GLU A 62 -24.53 -22.45 -6.92
CA GLU A 62 -24.67 -21.22 -6.14
C GLU A 62 -25.92 -20.44 -6.57
N TYR A 63 -26.70 -20.00 -5.59
CA TYR A 63 -27.91 -19.21 -5.79
C TYR A 63 -27.85 -17.90 -5.03
N LEU A 64 -28.37 -16.84 -5.66
CA LEU A 64 -28.46 -15.49 -5.12
C LEU A 64 -29.93 -15.09 -5.01
N VAL A 65 -30.33 -14.53 -3.87
CA VAL A 65 -31.68 -14.02 -3.60
C VAL A 65 -31.66 -12.51 -3.51
N PHE A 66 -32.63 -11.89 -4.16
CA PHE A 66 -32.85 -10.44 -4.22
C PHE A 66 -34.27 -10.16 -3.73
N PHE A 67 -34.41 -9.39 -2.66
CA PHE A 67 -35.69 -8.85 -2.20
C PHE A 67 -35.98 -7.51 -2.89
N ASN A 68 -37.14 -6.92 -2.60
CA ASN A 68 -37.64 -5.67 -3.20
C ASN A 68 -36.57 -4.60 -3.47
N ASN A 69 -35.69 -4.35 -2.48
CA ASN A 69 -34.62 -3.35 -2.51
C ASN A 69 -33.54 -3.61 -3.57
N HIS A 70 -33.34 -4.86 -4.01
CA HIS A 70 -32.36 -5.21 -5.02
C HIS A 70 -32.99 -5.74 -6.33
N LEU A 71 -34.31 -5.76 -6.46
CA LEU A 71 -34.98 -6.20 -7.71
C LEU A 71 -34.60 -5.34 -8.92
N LYS A 72 -34.45 -4.02 -8.75
CA LYS A 72 -34.03 -3.12 -9.83
C LYS A 72 -32.61 -3.43 -10.33
N GLU A 73 -31.72 -3.76 -9.40
CA GLU A 73 -30.34 -4.12 -9.69
C GLU A 73 -30.31 -5.40 -10.53
N ILE A 74 -31.01 -6.46 -10.10
CA ILE A 74 -31.03 -7.70 -10.88
C ILE A 74 -31.76 -7.57 -12.21
N ASN A 75 -32.83 -6.78 -12.30
CA ASN A 75 -33.49 -6.49 -13.57
C ASN A 75 -32.54 -5.84 -14.57
N THR A 76 -31.67 -4.94 -14.10
CA THR A 76 -30.67 -4.27 -14.95
C THR A 76 -29.66 -5.29 -15.49
N VAL A 77 -29.22 -6.24 -14.66
CA VAL A 77 -28.32 -7.32 -15.08
C VAL A 77 -28.97 -8.23 -16.13
N LEU A 78 -30.21 -8.67 -15.89
CA LEU A 78 -30.95 -9.51 -16.82
C LEU A 78 -31.18 -8.80 -18.16
N ASN A 79 -31.50 -7.51 -18.14
CA ASN A 79 -31.66 -6.70 -19.35
C ASN A 79 -30.35 -6.62 -20.13
N ARG A 80 -29.23 -6.34 -19.44
CA ARG A 80 -27.92 -6.29 -20.08
C ARG A 80 -27.54 -7.62 -20.73
N TRP A 81 -27.77 -8.74 -20.05
CA TRP A 81 -27.53 -10.05 -20.64
C TRP A 81 -28.41 -10.32 -21.86
N LEU A 82 -29.68 -9.89 -21.84
CA LEU A 82 -30.58 -9.98 -22.98
C LEU A 82 -30.06 -9.16 -24.17
N GLU A 83 -29.64 -7.91 -23.93
CA GLU A 83 -29.08 -7.02 -24.96
C GLU A 83 -27.79 -7.59 -25.57
N ASN A 84 -26.91 -8.17 -24.73
CA ASN A 84 -25.68 -8.82 -25.18
C ASN A 84 -25.99 -10.02 -26.08
N GLU A 85 -26.91 -10.90 -25.68
CA GLU A 85 -27.30 -12.08 -26.47
C GLU A 85 -27.91 -11.69 -27.83
N PHE A 86 -28.67 -10.59 -27.91
CA PHE A 86 -29.16 -10.04 -29.19
C PHE A 86 -28.04 -9.45 -30.05
N SER A 87 -27.03 -8.84 -29.44
CA SER A 87 -25.94 -8.15 -30.14
C SER A 87 -24.88 -9.11 -30.66
N GLU A 88 -24.58 -10.18 -29.93
CA GLU A 88 -23.54 -11.17 -30.28
C GLU A 88 -24.00 -12.15 -31.37
N HIS A 89 -25.31 -12.37 -31.54
CA HIS A 89 -25.84 -13.39 -32.44
C HIS A 89 -26.57 -12.80 -33.65
N TYR A 90 -25.81 -12.57 -34.74
CA TYR A 90 -26.34 -12.13 -36.04
C TYR A 90 -27.30 -13.15 -36.68
N ILE A 91 -27.14 -14.44 -36.37
CA ILE A 91 -28.06 -15.52 -36.74
C ILE A 91 -28.47 -16.25 -35.46
N ILE A 92 -29.74 -16.16 -35.09
CA ILE A 92 -30.27 -16.80 -33.88
C ILE A 92 -30.49 -18.30 -34.15
N MET A 93 -29.58 -19.14 -33.68
CA MET A 93 -29.80 -20.59 -33.68
C MET A 93 -30.91 -20.97 -32.69
N PRO A 94 -31.63 -22.09 -32.88
CA PRO A 94 -32.76 -22.48 -32.03
C PRO A 94 -32.45 -22.57 -30.54
N ASP A 95 -31.21 -22.91 -30.16
CA ASP A 95 -30.81 -22.97 -28.75
C ASP A 95 -30.52 -21.59 -28.14
N ILE A 96 -30.00 -20.64 -28.93
CA ILE A 96 -29.85 -19.23 -28.55
C ILE A 96 -31.22 -18.57 -28.43
N ALA A 97 -32.16 -18.86 -29.36
CA ALA A 97 -33.53 -18.37 -29.31
C ALA A 97 -34.23 -18.72 -27.99
N LYS A 98 -34.00 -19.93 -27.46
CA LYS A 98 -34.55 -20.35 -26.16
C LYS A 98 -33.96 -19.54 -25.00
N ILE A 99 -32.66 -19.23 -25.03
CA ILE A 99 -32.00 -18.42 -23.99
C ILE A 99 -32.55 -16.99 -24.01
N ILE A 100 -32.63 -16.37 -25.20
CA ILE A 100 -33.19 -15.03 -25.40
C ILE A 100 -34.63 -14.97 -24.91
N TYR A 101 -35.48 -15.92 -25.31
CA TYR A 101 -36.88 -15.97 -24.87
C TYR A 101 -37.01 -16.03 -23.34
N ARG A 102 -36.17 -16.85 -22.69
CA ARG A 102 -36.19 -17.01 -21.23
C ARG A 102 -35.64 -15.78 -20.50
N LEU A 103 -34.56 -15.18 -21.00
CA LEU A 103 -34.06 -13.91 -20.46
C LEU A 103 -35.10 -12.80 -20.58
N ALA A 104 -35.75 -12.67 -21.75
CA ALA A 104 -36.83 -11.72 -21.95
C ALA A 104 -38.01 -11.95 -21.00
N TYR A 105 -38.39 -13.22 -20.78
CA TYR A 105 -39.39 -13.59 -19.79
C TYR A 105 -38.99 -13.15 -18.37
N HIS A 106 -37.76 -13.43 -17.94
CA HIS A 106 -37.29 -13.06 -16.60
C HIS A 106 -37.14 -11.55 -16.40
N VAL A 107 -36.69 -10.82 -17.43
CA VAL A 107 -36.69 -9.35 -17.47
C VAL A 107 -38.11 -8.82 -17.27
N TYR A 108 -39.05 -9.29 -18.09
CA TYR A 108 -40.43 -8.85 -18.04
C TYR A 108 -41.06 -9.15 -16.68
N LYS A 109 -40.86 -10.37 -16.17
CA LYS A 109 -41.39 -10.79 -14.88
C LYS A 109 -40.81 -9.97 -13.74
N THR A 110 -39.50 -9.72 -13.73
CA THR A 110 -38.87 -8.89 -12.70
C THR A 110 -39.41 -7.46 -12.74
N LYS A 111 -39.61 -6.89 -13.93
CA LYS A 111 -40.22 -5.57 -14.10
C LYS A 111 -41.65 -5.53 -13.54
N GLU A 112 -42.49 -6.52 -13.86
CA GLU A 112 -43.85 -6.65 -13.32
C GLU A 112 -43.84 -6.72 -11.78
N LEU A 113 -42.89 -7.46 -11.20
CA LEU A 113 -42.74 -7.55 -9.76
C LEU A 113 -42.33 -6.22 -9.12
N ILE A 114 -41.42 -5.46 -9.75
CA ILE A 114 -41.03 -4.12 -9.29
C ILE A 114 -42.25 -3.16 -9.33
N GLU A 115 -43.06 -3.22 -10.38
CA GLU A 115 -44.26 -2.38 -10.51
C GLU A 115 -45.32 -2.74 -9.46
N LYS A 116 -45.53 -4.04 -9.20
CA LYS A 116 -46.54 -4.52 -8.24
C LYS A 116 -46.13 -4.33 -6.79
N TYR A 117 -44.89 -4.67 -6.44
CA TYR A 117 -44.42 -4.76 -5.05
C TYR A 117 -43.53 -3.59 -4.63
N GLY A 118 -43.09 -2.76 -5.58
CA GLY A 118 -42.19 -1.63 -5.33
C GLY A 118 -40.75 -2.06 -5.04
N SER A 119 -39.90 -1.07 -4.76
CA SER A 119 -38.47 -1.26 -4.50
C SER A 119 -38.09 -1.17 -3.02
N GLU A 120 -39.05 -1.18 -2.11
CA GLU A 120 -38.79 -1.16 -0.67
C GLU A 120 -39.37 -2.41 -0.02
N ILE A 121 -38.65 -2.95 0.97
CA ILE A 121 -39.19 -4.04 1.80
C ILE A 121 -40.17 -3.41 2.78
N GLN A 122 -41.46 -3.66 2.56
CA GLN A 122 -42.56 -3.24 3.43
C GLN A 122 -43.54 -4.39 3.61
N SER A 123 -44.13 -4.50 4.79
CA SER A 123 -45.15 -5.52 5.07
C SER A 123 -46.35 -5.39 4.11
N GLY A 124 -46.88 -6.52 3.68
CA GLY A 124 -47.90 -6.66 2.63
C GLY A 124 -47.37 -6.54 1.20
N LYS A 125 -46.07 -6.28 1.00
CA LYS A 125 -45.48 -6.10 -0.33
C LYS A 125 -44.15 -6.83 -0.53
N ILE A 126 -43.74 -7.70 0.38
CA ILE A 126 -42.47 -8.43 0.22
C ILE A 126 -42.53 -9.39 -0.97
N CYS A 127 -41.54 -9.28 -1.84
CA CYS A 127 -41.25 -10.26 -2.87
C CYS A 127 -39.73 -10.51 -2.97
N ALA A 128 -39.37 -11.75 -3.28
CA ALA A 128 -38.01 -12.20 -3.51
C ALA A 128 -37.89 -12.88 -4.88
N ILE A 129 -36.74 -12.70 -5.52
CA ILE A 129 -36.32 -13.45 -6.70
C ILE A 129 -35.03 -14.19 -6.36
N CYS A 130 -35.00 -15.50 -6.62
CA CYS A 130 -33.80 -16.33 -6.52
C CYS A 130 -33.31 -16.71 -7.93
N ILE A 131 -32.01 -16.55 -8.16
CA ILE A 131 -31.35 -16.90 -9.43
C ILE A 131 -30.09 -17.73 -9.19
N GLU A 132 -29.75 -18.60 -10.14
CA GLU A 132 -28.45 -19.29 -10.17
C GLU A 132 -27.34 -18.27 -10.54
N LYS A 133 -26.23 -18.26 -9.78
CA LYS A 133 -25.11 -17.31 -9.99
C LYS A 133 -24.47 -17.45 -11.37
N ASN A 134 -24.32 -18.69 -11.84
CA ASN A 134 -23.91 -19.00 -13.20
C ASN A 134 -25.17 -19.28 -14.01
N PHE A 135 -25.90 -18.23 -14.33
CA PHE A 135 -27.19 -18.35 -14.99
C PHE A 135 -26.98 -18.97 -16.37
N ASN A 136 -27.65 -20.08 -16.64
CA ASN A 136 -27.48 -20.86 -17.87
C ASN A 136 -28.65 -20.72 -18.84
N GLY A 137 -29.58 -19.81 -18.54
CA GLY A 137 -30.83 -19.66 -19.26
C GLY A 137 -31.79 -20.84 -19.10
N LYS A 138 -31.44 -21.90 -18.35
CA LYS A 138 -32.26 -23.10 -18.18
C LYS A 138 -33.01 -23.14 -16.86
N SER A 139 -32.43 -22.56 -15.81
CA SER A 139 -33.03 -22.44 -14.48
C SER A 139 -34.13 -21.38 -14.47
N GLU A 140 -35.31 -21.70 -13.93
CA GLU A 140 -36.31 -20.68 -13.63
C GLU A 140 -35.85 -19.82 -12.46
N CYS A 141 -36.09 -18.50 -12.53
CA CYS A 141 -36.02 -17.66 -11.35
C CYS A 141 -37.14 -18.08 -10.39
N MET A 142 -36.79 -18.53 -9.17
CA MET A 142 -37.81 -18.82 -8.17
C MET A 142 -38.29 -17.48 -7.60
N THR A 143 -39.58 -17.20 -7.76
CA THR A 143 -40.21 -15.99 -7.20
C THR A 143 -40.99 -16.37 -5.96
N ASP A 144 -40.73 -15.71 -4.85
CA ASP A 144 -41.51 -15.86 -3.62
C ASP A 144 -42.09 -14.49 -3.24
N CYS A 145 -43.35 -14.27 -3.60
CA CYS A 145 -44.07 -13.05 -3.29
C CYS A 145 -45.28 -13.36 -2.40
N ASP A 146 -45.68 -12.39 -1.57
CA ASP A 146 -46.83 -12.53 -0.65
C ASP A 146 -46.69 -13.68 0.37
N ASN A 147 -45.46 -14.15 0.60
CA ASN A 147 -45.21 -15.18 1.59
C ASN A 147 -45.62 -14.70 2.99
N GLU A 148 -46.65 -15.31 3.55
CA GLU A 148 -47.22 -14.94 4.85
C GLU A 148 -46.15 -14.91 5.95
N PHE A 149 -45.15 -15.79 5.86
CA PHE A 149 -44.03 -15.82 6.79
C PHE A 149 -43.20 -14.53 6.74
N TYR A 150 -42.77 -14.09 5.55
CA TYR A 150 -42.00 -12.85 5.42
C TYR A 150 -42.81 -11.63 5.84
N GLN A 151 -44.11 -11.58 5.49
CA GLN A 151 -44.97 -10.46 5.89
C GLN A 151 -45.10 -10.38 7.42
N LYS A 152 -45.36 -11.51 8.09
CA LYS A 152 -45.47 -11.57 9.55
C LYS A 152 -44.16 -11.17 10.24
N LEU A 153 -43.02 -11.62 9.72
CA LEU A 153 -41.71 -11.27 10.24
C LEU A 153 -41.43 -9.77 10.16
N GLU A 154 -41.63 -9.17 8.98
CA GLU A 154 -41.39 -7.73 8.78
C GLU A 154 -42.35 -6.89 9.61
N SER A 155 -43.63 -7.26 9.69
CA SER A 155 -44.59 -6.60 10.60
C SER A 155 -44.09 -6.63 12.04
N LYS A 156 -43.56 -7.77 12.51
CA LYS A 156 -43.09 -7.88 13.89
C LYS A 156 -41.83 -7.05 14.15
N LEU A 157 -40.90 -7.02 13.20
CA LEU A 157 -39.72 -6.17 13.27
C LEU A 157 -40.07 -4.68 13.30
N PHE A 158 -41.00 -4.28 12.43
CA PHE A 158 -41.50 -2.91 12.38
C PHE A 158 -42.20 -2.52 13.70
N GLU A 159 -43.02 -3.40 14.27
CA GLU A 159 -43.68 -3.20 15.56
C GLU A 159 -42.65 -2.96 16.68
N ILE A 160 -41.60 -3.81 16.76
CA ILE A 160 -40.52 -3.66 17.74
C ILE A 160 -39.87 -2.29 17.62
N MET A 161 -39.48 -1.90 16.39
CA MET A 161 -38.71 -0.68 16.17
C MET A 161 -39.55 0.60 16.30
N SER A 162 -40.84 0.54 15.99
CA SER A 162 -41.77 1.67 16.03
C SER A 162 -42.41 1.90 17.41
N SER A 163 -42.17 1.03 18.39
CA SER A 163 -42.70 1.16 19.75
C SER A 163 -42.27 2.47 20.41
N TYR A 164 -43.16 3.42 20.65
CA TYR A 164 -42.82 4.71 21.27
C TYR A 164 -42.55 4.61 22.77
N GLU A 165 -43.10 3.60 23.44
CA GLU A 165 -42.99 3.40 24.89
C GLU A 165 -41.64 2.82 25.33
N LYS A 166 -40.88 2.24 24.39
CA LYS A 166 -39.62 1.54 24.69
C LYS A 166 -38.42 2.44 24.42
N SER A 167 -37.43 2.36 25.29
CA SER A 167 -36.12 2.96 25.02
C SER A 167 -35.44 2.27 23.83
N LYS A 168 -34.40 2.90 23.27
CA LYS A 168 -33.68 2.32 22.12
C LYS A 168 -32.99 1.01 22.48
N ASP A 169 -32.37 0.91 23.64
CA ASP A 169 -31.73 -0.30 24.12
C ASP A 169 -32.74 -1.43 24.38
N GLU A 170 -33.94 -1.13 24.90
CA GLU A 170 -35.02 -2.12 25.03
C GLU A 170 -35.45 -2.68 23.67
N LYS A 171 -35.61 -1.83 22.65
CA LYS A 171 -35.94 -2.26 21.28
C LYS A 171 -34.87 -3.19 20.70
N LEU A 172 -33.59 -2.85 20.89
CA LEU A 172 -32.47 -3.65 20.41
C LEU A 172 -32.37 -5.00 21.14
N ASN A 173 -32.68 -5.04 22.44
CA ASN A 173 -32.81 -6.28 23.20
C ASN A 173 -33.96 -7.15 22.69
N ASP A 174 -35.10 -6.54 22.35
CA ASP A 174 -36.21 -7.26 21.74
C ASP A 174 -35.87 -7.82 20.36
N LEU A 175 -35.09 -7.09 19.53
CA LEU A 175 -34.55 -7.63 18.29
C LEU A 175 -33.65 -8.84 18.52
N ASN A 176 -32.80 -8.80 19.56
CA ASN A 176 -31.95 -9.94 19.91
C ASN A 176 -32.78 -11.18 20.34
N ARG A 177 -33.80 -10.97 21.19
CA ARG A 177 -34.73 -12.02 21.60
C ARG A 177 -35.52 -12.57 20.40
N PHE A 178 -35.94 -11.70 19.50
CA PHE A 178 -36.63 -12.06 18.26
C PHE A 178 -35.76 -12.95 17.37
N LEU A 179 -34.47 -12.61 17.18
CA LEU A 179 -33.52 -13.46 16.45
C LEU A 179 -33.44 -14.87 17.06
N TYR A 180 -33.33 -14.96 18.40
CA TYR A 180 -33.30 -16.25 19.11
C TYR A 180 -34.56 -17.08 18.82
N GLY A 181 -35.72 -16.45 18.95
CA GLY A 181 -37.00 -17.10 18.69
C GLY A 181 -37.13 -17.59 17.26
N CYS A 182 -36.64 -16.79 16.29
CA CYS A 182 -36.65 -17.16 14.89
C CYS A 182 -35.73 -18.35 14.60
N GLU A 183 -34.49 -18.33 15.12
CA GLU A 183 -33.53 -19.44 14.93
C GLU A 183 -34.10 -20.77 15.41
N LYS A 184 -34.67 -20.78 16.63
CA LYS A 184 -35.31 -21.97 17.24
C LYS A 184 -36.51 -22.47 16.44
N LYS A 185 -37.36 -21.56 15.94
CA LYS A 185 -38.60 -21.92 15.22
C LYS A 185 -38.33 -22.38 13.79
N ILE A 186 -37.44 -21.69 13.08
CA ILE A 186 -37.15 -21.96 11.67
C ILE A 186 -36.26 -23.19 11.54
N GLN A 187 -35.31 -23.37 12.48
CA GLN A 187 -34.34 -24.47 12.45
C GLN A 187 -33.53 -24.50 11.13
N PRO A 188 -32.70 -23.47 10.87
CA PRO A 188 -31.97 -23.29 9.60
C PRO A 188 -30.94 -24.38 9.28
N THR A 189 -30.68 -25.30 10.20
CA THR A 189 -29.81 -26.47 10.01
C THR A 189 -30.51 -27.65 9.35
N VAL A 190 -31.84 -27.66 9.29
CA VAL A 190 -32.62 -28.81 8.79
C VAL A 190 -32.55 -28.93 7.27
N ASP A 191 -32.74 -27.82 6.54
CA ASP A 191 -32.72 -27.78 5.08
C ASP A 191 -32.39 -26.38 4.54
N GLU A 192 -32.09 -26.28 3.25
CA GLU A 192 -31.67 -25.05 2.58
C GLU A 192 -32.79 -24.00 2.48
N ILE A 193 -34.07 -24.41 2.40
CA ILE A 193 -35.20 -23.50 2.34
C ILE A 193 -35.36 -22.78 3.67
N ARG A 194 -35.32 -23.52 4.79
CA ARG A 194 -35.33 -22.96 6.14
C ARG A 194 -34.13 -22.04 6.38
N ARG A 195 -32.95 -22.43 5.88
CA ARG A 195 -31.75 -21.59 5.94
C ARG A 195 -31.94 -20.27 5.20
N MET A 196 -32.48 -20.32 3.97
CA MET A 196 -32.81 -19.13 3.18
C MET A 196 -33.79 -18.22 3.93
N CYS A 197 -34.87 -18.79 4.47
CA CYS A 197 -35.84 -18.06 5.29
C CYS A 197 -35.20 -17.38 6.50
N PHE A 198 -34.28 -18.04 7.20
CA PHE A 198 -33.60 -17.44 8.33
C PHE A 198 -32.59 -16.35 7.91
N CYS A 199 -31.95 -16.49 6.75
CA CYS A 199 -31.07 -15.46 6.22
C CYS A 199 -31.79 -14.13 5.97
N PHE A 200 -33.07 -14.16 5.57
CA PHE A 200 -33.91 -12.97 5.51
C PHE A 200 -34.02 -12.29 6.88
N VAL A 201 -34.29 -13.06 7.94
CA VAL A 201 -34.37 -12.51 9.31
C VAL A 201 -33.05 -11.82 9.70
N ILE A 202 -31.91 -12.47 9.46
CA ILE A 202 -30.58 -11.90 9.73
C ILE A 202 -30.41 -10.56 8.98
N ASN A 203 -30.82 -10.49 7.71
CA ASN A 203 -30.71 -9.25 6.91
C ASN A 203 -31.55 -8.12 7.45
N ARG A 204 -32.81 -8.41 7.79
CA ARG A 204 -33.74 -7.39 8.27
C ARG A 204 -33.30 -6.85 9.62
N VAL A 205 -32.88 -7.71 10.54
CA VAL A 205 -32.35 -7.25 11.83
C VAL A 205 -31.04 -6.47 11.65
N ASN A 206 -30.15 -6.91 10.75
CA ASN A 206 -28.96 -6.15 10.38
C ASN A 206 -29.28 -4.77 9.79
N TYR A 207 -30.32 -4.65 8.96
CA TYR A 207 -30.77 -3.37 8.40
C TYR A 207 -31.15 -2.39 9.52
N TYR A 208 -31.98 -2.82 10.47
CA TYR A 208 -32.38 -1.96 11.60
C TYR A 208 -31.20 -1.58 12.49
N LEU A 209 -30.30 -2.51 12.80
CA LEU A 209 -29.12 -2.21 13.61
C LEU A 209 -28.17 -1.23 12.90
N THR A 210 -27.94 -1.43 11.59
CA THR A 210 -27.02 -0.58 10.81
C THR A 210 -27.49 0.88 10.77
N ARG A 211 -28.80 1.12 10.74
CA ARG A 211 -29.36 2.48 10.85
C ARG A 211 -29.06 3.14 12.19
N GLU A 212 -29.02 2.37 13.27
CA GLU A 212 -28.65 2.90 14.59
C GLU A 212 -27.14 3.13 14.73
N GLU A 213 -26.31 2.44 13.95
CA GLU A 213 -24.83 2.56 13.94
C GLU A 213 -24.32 3.85 13.27
N GLU A 214 -25.14 4.56 12.48
CA GLU A 214 -24.72 5.80 11.81
C GLU A 214 -24.29 6.91 12.79
N LEU A 215 -24.76 6.85 14.05
CA LEU A 215 -24.46 7.83 15.12
C LEU A 215 -23.97 7.15 16.40
N LEU A 216 -22.96 6.27 16.30
CA LEU A 216 -22.35 5.61 17.47
C LEU A 216 -21.80 6.61 18.51
N SER A 217 -21.40 7.81 18.11
CA SER A 217 -20.86 8.85 19.00
C SER A 217 -21.85 9.29 20.08
N ASP A 218 -23.14 9.23 19.80
CA ASP A 218 -24.19 9.87 20.61
C ASP A 218 -24.93 8.87 21.50
N LYS A 219 -24.55 7.59 21.44
CA LYS A 219 -25.16 6.50 22.20
C LYS A 219 -24.69 6.50 23.65
N SER A 220 -25.63 6.20 24.54
CA SER A 220 -25.40 5.88 25.95
C SER A 220 -24.66 4.54 26.10
N TYR A 221 -24.15 4.27 27.30
CA TYR A 221 -23.48 3.00 27.61
C TYR A 221 -24.38 1.78 27.38
N GLU A 222 -25.64 1.81 27.83
CA GLU A 222 -26.57 0.66 27.71
C GLU A 222 -26.93 0.39 26.25
N GLU A 223 -27.10 1.45 25.45
CA GLU A 223 -27.31 1.32 24.00
C GLU A 223 -26.09 0.68 23.35
N LEU A 224 -24.87 1.19 23.60
CA LEU A 224 -23.64 0.64 23.02
C LEU A 224 -23.42 -0.83 23.41
N LYS A 225 -23.66 -1.17 24.67
CA LYS A 225 -23.54 -2.54 25.17
C LYS A 225 -24.51 -3.47 24.45
N THR A 226 -25.78 -3.08 24.36
CA THR A 226 -26.82 -3.87 23.68
C THR A 226 -26.56 -3.98 22.18
N MET A 227 -26.18 -2.89 21.53
CA MET A 227 -25.79 -2.87 20.11
C MET A 227 -24.59 -3.79 19.85
N THR A 228 -23.59 -3.76 20.73
CA THR A 228 -22.39 -4.62 20.61
C THR A 228 -22.76 -6.10 20.67
N ASN A 229 -23.62 -6.48 21.63
CA ASN A 229 -24.09 -7.86 21.77
C ASN A 229 -24.89 -8.32 20.54
N LEU A 230 -25.82 -7.50 20.07
CA LEU A 230 -26.62 -7.81 18.88
C LEU A 230 -25.75 -7.93 17.63
N ARG A 231 -24.76 -7.04 17.45
CA ARG A 231 -23.81 -7.08 16.33
C ARG A 231 -22.97 -8.35 16.35
N LYS A 232 -22.40 -8.72 17.50
CA LYS A 232 -21.64 -9.97 17.66
C LYS A 232 -22.48 -11.19 17.27
N ARG A 233 -23.72 -11.24 17.72
CA ARG A 233 -24.63 -12.33 17.37
C ARG A 233 -24.95 -12.36 15.86
N LEU A 234 -25.30 -11.23 15.27
CA LEU A 234 -25.57 -11.14 13.83
C LEU A 234 -24.39 -11.63 13.00
N ASN A 235 -23.17 -11.26 13.39
CA ASN A 235 -21.93 -11.70 12.75
C ASN A 235 -21.79 -13.23 12.82
N GLN A 236 -22.05 -13.84 13.98
CA GLN A 236 -22.00 -15.29 14.15
C GLN A 236 -23.03 -16.00 13.29
N LEU A 237 -24.29 -15.58 13.33
CA LEU A 237 -25.38 -16.17 12.55
C LEU A 237 -25.09 -16.03 11.05
N ALA A 238 -24.53 -14.90 10.62
CA ALA A 238 -24.12 -14.70 9.23
C ALA A 238 -23.03 -15.70 8.81
N ILE A 239 -22.00 -15.92 9.63
CA ILE A 239 -20.97 -16.94 9.31
C ILE A 239 -21.56 -18.35 9.30
N LYS A 240 -22.43 -18.67 10.26
CA LYS A 240 -22.98 -20.02 10.44
C LYS A 240 -23.95 -20.42 9.33
N TYR A 241 -24.79 -19.49 8.87
CA TYR A 241 -25.92 -19.82 7.98
C TYR A 241 -25.84 -19.22 6.59
N LYS A 242 -25.08 -18.14 6.37
CA LYS A 242 -24.91 -17.57 5.02
C LYS A 242 -23.68 -18.15 4.37
N HIS A 243 -23.73 -18.30 3.05
CA HIS A 243 -22.52 -18.54 2.29
C HIS A 243 -21.70 -17.23 2.27
N LEU A 244 -20.70 -17.14 3.13
CA LEU A 244 -19.71 -16.07 3.04
C LEU A 244 -18.81 -16.39 1.85
N TYR A 245 -18.90 -15.61 0.78
CA TYR A 245 -18.04 -15.75 -0.38
C TYR A 245 -16.59 -15.39 -0.01
N LEU A 246 -15.85 -16.37 0.50
CA LEU A 246 -14.45 -16.28 0.89
C LEU A 246 -13.58 -16.59 -0.34
N THR A 247 -13.61 -15.75 -1.36
CA THR A 247 -12.74 -15.89 -2.53
C THR A 247 -11.58 -14.91 -2.54
N ASN A 248 -11.60 -13.91 -1.64
CA ASN A 248 -10.52 -12.94 -1.62
C ASN A 248 -9.23 -13.63 -1.23
N THR A 249 -8.19 -13.31 -1.98
CA THR A 249 -6.82 -13.58 -1.61
C THR A 249 -6.21 -12.26 -1.21
N GLN A 250 -5.70 -12.17 0.01
CA GLN A 250 -5.11 -10.95 0.53
C GLN A 250 -3.70 -11.17 1.01
N ILE A 251 -2.89 -10.13 0.86
CA ILE A 251 -1.53 -10.11 1.37
C ILE A 251 -1.53 -9.26 2.64
N LEU A 252 -1.10 -9.87 3.74
CA LEU A 252 -0.83 -9.19 5.01
C LEU A 252 0.64 -9.44 5.37
N LEU A 253 1.45 -8.37 5.45
CA LEU A 253 2.91 -8.45 5.66
C LEU A 253 3.60 -9.44 4.71
N GLY A 254 3.19 -9.45 3.44
CA GLY A 254 3.71 -10.35 2.42
C GLY A 254 3.35 -11.84 2.63
N ILE A 255 2.40 -12.15 3.52
CA ILE A 255 1.81 -13.47 3.66
C ILE A 255 0.48 -13.50 2.92
N THR A 256 0.39 -14.42 1.97
CA THR A 256 -0.84 -14.66 1.21
C THR A 256 -1.82 -15.48 2.03
N ILE A 257 -2.97 -14.85 2.31
CA ILE A 257 -4.13 -15.42 2.98
C ILE A 257 -5.17 -15.69 1.89
N SER A 258 -5.38 -16.96 1.58
CA SER A 258 -6.46 -17.40 0.69
C SER A 258 -7.76 -17.52 1.46
N ARG A 259 -8.87 -17.32 0.77
CA ARG A 259 -10.24 -17.51 1.29
C ARG A 259 -10.53 -16.67 2.54
N CYS A 260 -10.36 -15.36 2.40
CA CYS A 260 -10.72 -14.39 3.44
C CYS A 260 -11.86 -13.46 2.98
N LYS A 261 -12.46 -12.73 3.94
CA LYS A 261 -13.38 -11.62 3.66
C LYS A 261 -12.74 -10.33 4.09
N ILE A 262 -12.70 -9.34 3.21
CA ILE A 262 -12.23 -8.00 3.54
C ILE A 262 -13.40 -7.28 4.21
N LEU A 263 -13.19 -6.69 5.37
CA LEU A 263 -14.22 -5.94 6.09
C LEU A 263 -13.99 -4.44 5.96
N VAL A 264 -12.73 -4.05 6.05
CA VAL A 264 -12.26 -2.68 5.87
C VAL A 264 -10.96 -2.73 5.09
N ASP A 265 -10.84 -1.92 4.05
CA ASP A 265 -9.58 -1.71 3.34
C ASP A 265 -9.45 -0.24 2.97
N ASN A 266 -8.65 0.49 3.73
CA ASN A 266 -8.33 1.88 3.46
C ASN A 266 -6.88 2.17 3.85
N ARG A 267 -6.40 3.39 3.57
CA ARG A 267 -4.99 3.77 3.80
C ARG A 267 -4.55 3.62 5.27
N LYS A 268 -5.47 3.79 6.23
CA LYS A 268 -5.18 3.76 7.67
C LYS A 268 -5.38 2.38 8.28
N CYS A 269 -6.40 1.65 7.84
CA CYS A 269 -6.80 0.41 8.49
C CYS A 269 -7.17 -0.63 7.45
N LYS A 270 -6.72 -1.87 7.70
CA LYS A 270 -7.10 -3.06 6.95
C LYS A 270 -7.62 -4.10 7.92
N THR A 271 -8.88 -4.49 7.77
CA THR A 271 -9.51 -5.52 8.58
C THR A 271 -9.97 -6.67 7.70
N ILE A 272 -9.59 -7.89 8.05
CA ILE A 272 -9.92 -9.11 7.31
C ILE A 272 -10.48 -10.17 8.25
N PHE A 273 -11.51 -10.89 7.80
CA PHE A 273 -11.98 -12.10 8.44
C PHE A 273 -11.34 -13.33 7.77
N ILE A 274 -10.85 -14.26 8.60
CA ILE A 274 -10.23 -15.52 8.21
C ILE A 274 -11.02 -16.64 8.89
N GLU A 275 -11.61 -17.53 8.08
CA GLU A 275 -12.34 -18.70 8.59
C GLU A 275 -11.42 -19.66 9.34
N SER A 276 -11.96 -20.35 10.35
CA SER A 276 -11.23 -21.28 11.23
C SER A 276 -10.39 -22.31 10.47
N SER A 277 -10.91 -22.83 9.37
CA SER A 277 -10.22 -23.77 8.46
C SER A 277 -8.86 -23.24 7.95
N ASN A 278 -8.75 -21.93 7.72
CA ASN A 278 -7.57 -21.28 7.13
C ASN A 278 -6.63 -20.66 8.19
N VAL A 279 -7.07 -20.48 9.44
CA VAL A 279 -6.26 -19.82 10.48
C VAL A 279 -4.98 -20.62 10.79
N ARG A 280 -5.07 -21.95 10.83
CA ARG A 280 -3.90 -22.82 11.08
C ARG A 280 -2.86 -22.70 9.96
N GLU A 281 -3.28 -22.60 8.71
CA GLU A 281 -2.38 -22.39 7.58
C GLU A 281 -1.72 -21.01 7.65
N PHE A 282 -2.51 -19.99 7.95
CA PHE A 282 -2.02 -18.63 8.13
C PHE A 282 -0.94 -18.55 9.22
N TYR A 283 -1.16 -19.16 10.39
CA TYR A 283 -0.18 -19.23 11.47
C TYR A 283 1.11 -19.97 11.07
N LYS A 284 1.00 -21.08 10.33
CA LYS A 284 2.18 -21.80 9.80
C LYS A 284 3.01 -20.92 8.86
N LYS A 285 2.34 -20.14 7.99
CA LYS A 285 3.00 -19.21 7.06
C LYS A 285 3.74 -18.08 7.81
N ILE A 286 3.15 -17.54 8.88
CA ILE A 286 3.81 -16.55 9.76
C ILE A 286 5.11 -17.11 10.34
N ASN A 287 5.05 -18.31 10.92
CA ASN A 287 6.23 -18.95 11.51
C ASN A 287 7.33 -19.19 10.47
N LYS A 288 6.98 -19.74 9.31
CA LYS A 288 7.95 -20.00 8.24
C LYS A 288 8.64 -18.73 7.77
N ARG A 289 7.89 -17.62 7.67
CA ARG A 289 8.44 -16.34 7.25
C ARG A 289 9.34 -15.71 8.31
N LEU A 290 8.94 -15.72 9.58
CA LEU A 290 9.80 -15.26 10.68
C LEU A 290 11.11 -16.05 10.75
N ASP A 291 11.03 -17.37 10.58
CA ASP A 291 12.23 -18.21 10.55
C ASP A 291 13.16 -17.78 9.41
N ALA A 292 12.63 -17.59 8.20
CA ALA A 292 13.41 -17.14 7.04
C ALA A 292 14.05 -15.76 7.28
N GLU A 293 13.30 -14.80 7.85
CA GLU A 293 13.80 -13.46 8.14
C GLU A 293 14.88 -13.46 9.22
N VAL A 294 14.78 -14.33 10.25
CA VAL A 294 15.87 -14.53 11.22
C VAL A 294 17.14 -15.06 10.54
N GLN A 295 17.03 -16.01 9.60
CA GLN A 295 18.20 -16.53 8.90
C GLN A 295 18.91 -15.44 8.11
N ILE A 296 18.15 -14.59 7.42
CA ILE A 296 18.67 -13.46 6.65
C ILE A 296 19.33 -12.44 7.58
N LEU A 297 18.63 -12.00 8.64
CA LEU A 297 19.12 -10.96 9.55
C LEU A 297 20.32 -11.40 10.39
N THR A 298 20.44 -12.69 10.70
CA THR A 298 21.56 -13.22 11.48
C THR A 298 22.67 -13.86 10.63
N ASN A 299 22.46 -13.97 9.32
CA ASN A 299 23.29 -14.73 8.38
C ASN A 299 23.59 -16.16 8.87
N LYS A 300 22.60 -16.80 9.51
CA LYS A 300 22.71 -18.16 10.09
C LYS A 300 21.59 -19.04 9.56
N TYR A 301 21.96 -19.99 8.70
CA TYR A 301 21.04 -20.99 8.18
C TYR A 301 20.72 -22.05 9.23
N SER A 302 19.44 -22.45 9.28
CA SER A 302 18.96 -23.51 10.17
C SER A 302 17.86 -24.30 9.47
N PHE A 303 17.94 -25.62 9.53
CA PHE A 303 16.86 -26.50 9.08
C PHE A 303 15.77 -26.67 10.15
N SER A 304 16.08 -26.37 11.42
CA SER A 304 15.13 -26.38 12.52
C SER A 304 14.50 -25.00 12.74
N LYS A 305 13.23 -25.01 13.18
CA LYS A 305 12.48 -23.79 13.55
C LYS A 305 13.17 -23.07 14.70
N PHE A 306 13.18 -21.74 14.67
CA PHE A 306 13.69 -20.96 15.79
C PHE A 306 12.65 -20.86 16.92
N THR A 307 13.13 -20.86 18.16
CA THR A 307 12.28 -20.59 19.32
C THR A 307 11.82 -19.13 19.31
N LEU A 308 10.65 -18.86 19.91
CA LEU A 308 10.13 -17.50 20.01
C LEU A 308 11.12 -16.56 20.72
N GLU A 309 11.80 -17.04 21.77
CA GLU A 309 12.83 -16.26 22.48
C GLU A 309 13.96 -15.81 21.56
N LYS A 310 14.44 -16.70 20.68
CA LYS A 310 15.50 -16.37 19.72
C LYS A 310 15.03 -15.35 18.68
N ILE A 311 13.78 -15.47 18.22
CA ILE A 311 13.16 -14.49 17.31
C ILE A 311 13.05 -13.12 17.99
N ILE A 312 12.56 -13.07 19.24
CA ILE A 312 12.48 -11.84 20.04
C ILE A 312 13.86 -11.21 20.25
N LYS A 313 14.86 -12.01 20.62
CA LYS A 313 16.24 -11.53 20.79
C LYS A 313 16.81 -10.95 19.50
N THR A 314 16.50 -11.56 18.36
CA THR A 314 16.89 -11.04 17.04
C THR A 314 16.26 -9.67 16.81
N ALA A 315 14.96 -9.50 17.13
CA ALA A 315 14.26 -8.22 16.99
C ALA A 315 14.84 -7.14 17.92
N GLN A 316 15.17 -7.48 19.16
CA GLN A 316 15.77 -6.56 20.14
C GLN A 316 17.17 -6.07 19.71
N ASN A 317 17.90 -6.86 18.94
CA ASN A 317 19.22 -6.49 18.42
C ASN A 317 19.13 -5.61 17.16
N LEU A 318 17.95 -5.40 16.58
CA LEU A 318 17.78 -4.52 15.42
C LEU A 318 17.87 -3.06 15.86
N ASN A 319 18.94 -2.38 15.44
CA ASN A 319 19.13 -0.96 15.70
C ASN A 319 18.51 -0.10 14.58
N LEU A 320 17.17 -0.07 14.55
CA LEU A 320 16.40 0.66 13.53
C LEU A 320 16.71 2.16 13.50
N ASP A 321 16.95 2.77 14.67
CA ASP A 321 17.24 4.20 14.77
C ASP A 321 18.61 4.52 14.16
N ASN A 322 19.63 3.71 14.46
CA ASN A 322 20.96 3.89 13.87
C ASN A 322 20.96 3.69 12.35
N ASN A 323 20.22 2.70 11.84
CA ASN A 323 20.06 2.50 10.40
C ASN A 323 19.38 3.72 9.74
N GLN A 324 18.37 4.30 10.39
CA GLN A 324 17.70 5.50 9.89
C GLN A 324 18.62 6.73 9.93
N ASP A 325 19.39 6.92 11.01
CA ASP A 325 20.34 8.03 11.11
C ASP A 325 21.44 7.91 10.03
N LEU A 326 21.90 6.70 9.70
CA LEU A 326 22.83 6.45 8.59
C LEU A 326 22.19 6.74 7.21
N ILE A 327 20.94 6.35 7.01
CA ILE A 327 20.17 6.67 5.79
C ILE A 327 20.05 8.19 5.61
N ASP A 328 19.70 8.91 6.67
CA ASP A 328 19.52 10.37 6.65
C ASP A 328 20.87 11.07 6.39
N LYS A 329 21.94 10.59 7.02
CA LYS A 329 23.30 11.08 6.78
C LYS A 329 23.74 10.89 5.33
N LEU A 330 23.55 9.69 4.76
CA LEU A 330 23.87 9.42 3.35
C LEU A 330 23.04 10.26 2.39
N LYS A 331 21.74 10.45 2.67
CA LYS A 331 20.88 11.34 1.87
C LYS A 331 21.42 12.77 1.86
N LYS A 332 21.85 13.26 3.02
CA LYS A 332 22.47 14.59 3.14
C LYS A 332 23.79 14.67 2.37
N GLU A 333 24.71 13.72 2.56
CA GLU A 333 26.00 13.67 1.87
C GLU A 333 25.84 13.57 0.34
N ILE A 334 24.88 12.77 -0.15
CA ILE A 334 24.54 12.71 -1.58
C ILE A 334 24.09 14.07 -2.10
N ASN A 335 23.32 14.82 -1.32
CA ASN A 335 22.81 16.12 -1.75
C ASN A 335 23.93 17.17 -1.76
N GLU A 336 24.77 17.21 -0.72
CA GLU A 336 25.95 18.09 -0.67
C GLU A 336 26.91 17.83 -1.83
N LYS A 337 27.22 16.56 -2.13
CA LYS A 337 28.06 16.20 -3.29
C LYS A 337 27.44 16.55 -4.64
N LYS A 338 26.10 16.48 -4.77
CA LYS A 338 25.41 16.91 -5.99
C LYS A 338 25.54 18.43 -6.19
N GLU A 339 25.37 19.21 -5.13
CA GLU A 339 25.53 20.66 -5.16
C GLU A 339 26.98 21.05 -5.51
N GLU A 340 27.97 20.38 -4.90
CA GLU A 340 29.39 20.57 -5.23
C GLU A 340 29.70 20.23 -6.69
N ARG A 341 29.19 19.09 -7.18
CA ARG A 341 29.31 18.69 -8.58
C ARG A 341 28.69 19.73 -9.53
N GLU A 342 27.49 20.21 -9.24
CA GLU A 342 26.82 21.23 -10.06
C GLU A 342 27.60 22.54 -10.09
N LYS A 343 28.18 22.95 -8.95
CA LYS A 343 29.08 24.10 -8.88
C LYS A 343 30.33 23.92 -9.75
N LEU A 344 30.97 22.75 -9.70
CA LEU A 344 32.14 22.44 -10.53
C LEU A 344 31.79 22.44 -12.03
N LEU A 345 30.65 21.87 -12.42
CA LEU A 345 30.17 21.91 -13.80
C LEU A 345 29.85 23.35 -14.26
N GLY A 346 29.24 24.16 -13.38
CA GLY A 346 28.99 25.59 -13.64
C GLY A 346 30.29 26.39 -13.82
N ASN A 347 31.30 26.14 -12.96
CA ASN A 347 32.62 26.74 -13.09
C ASN A 347 33.32 26.32 -14.39
N ALA A 348 33.27 25.03 -14.73
CA ALA A 348 33.84 24.51 -15.97
C ALA A 348 33.21 25.18 -17.20
N ALA A 349 31.89 25.29 -17.25
CA ALA A 349 31.16 25.95 -18.33
C ALA A 349 31.49 27.46 -18.41
N THR A 350 31.62 28.13 -17.27
CA THR A 350 31.97 29.55 -17.20
C THR A 350 33.35 29.83 -17.77
N GLU A 351 34.36 29.02 -17.41
CA GLU A 351 35.73 29.19 -17.92
C GLU A 351 35.83 28.96 -19.43
N VAL A 352 35.11 27.97 -19.97
CA VAL A 352 35.04 27.80 -21.44
C VAL A 352 34.30 28.98 -22.09
N GLY A 353 33.20 29.44 -21.48
CA GLY A 353 32.46 30.62 -21.96
C GLY A 353 33.33 31.87 -22.10
N LYS A 354 34.20 32.14 -21.12
CA LYS A 354 35.17 33.26 -21.17
C LYS A 354 36.11 33.17 -22.36
N VAL A 355 36.66 31.98 -22.63
CA VAL A 355 37.57 31.74 -23.76
C VAL A 355 36.88 32.01 -25.10
N ILE A 356 35.59 31.69 -25.20
CA ILE A 356 34.82 31.84 -26.44
C ILE A 356 34.43 33.31 -26.68
N ILE A 357 33.99 34.02 -25.63
CA ILE A 357 33.69 35.46 -25.73
C ILE A 357 34.94 36.24 -26.18
N GLU A 358 36.12 35.88 -25.67
CA GLU A 358 37.39 36.51 -26.07
C GLU A 358 37.80 36.24 -27.53
N LYS A 359 37.20 35.24 -28.18
CA LYS A 359 37.53 34.85 -29.56
C LYS A 359 36.56 35.39 -30.61
N VAL A 360 35.43 35.97 -30.19
CA VAL A 360 34.34 36.39 -31.09
C VAL A 360 34.23 37.92 -31.10
N GLU A 361 34.55 38.55 -32.23
CA GLU A 361 34.53 40.02 -32.40
C GLU A 361 33.13 40.60 -32.69
N SER A 362 32.09 39.79 -32.99
CA SER A 362 30.73 40.27 -33.30
C SER A 362 29.60 39.48 -32.58
N ILE A 363 28.56 40.20 -32.13
CA ILE A 363 27.42 39.65 -31.35
C ILE A 363 26.63 38.58 -32.14
N THR A 364 26.68 38.59 -33.47
CA THR A 364 26.00 37.62 -34.35
C THR A 364 26.65 36.24 -34.36
N ASP A 365 27.96 36.13 -34.13
CA ASP A 365 28.69 34.86 -34.08
C ASP A 365 28.60 34.16 -32.71
N ILE A 366 28.14 34.90 -31.69
CA ILE A 366 27.88 34.41 -30.34
C ILE A 366 26.69 33.43 -30.34
N ALA A 367 25.67 33.66 -31.15
CA ALA A 367 24.47 32.80 -31.20
C ALA A 367 24.76 31.40 -31.79
N VAL A 368 25.72 31.29 -32.72
CA VAL A 368 26.16 30.02 -33.33
C VAL A 368 27.20 29.32 -32.45
N SER A 369 28.04 30.10 -31.74
CA SER A 369 29.09 29.54 -30.87
C SER A 369 28.55 29.05 -29.51
N ILE A 370 27.56 29.73 -28.91
CA ILE A 370 26.93 29.34 -27.63
C ILE A 370 26.20 28.00 -27.74
N TYR A 371 25.53 27.71 -28.87
CA TYR A 371 24.89 26.41 -29.12
C TYR A 371 25.90 25.25 -29.19
N ASN A 372 27.18 25.55 -29.35
CA ASN A 372 28.24 24.57 -29.52
C ASN A 372 29.11 24.34 -28.26
N ILE A 373 28.90 25.06 -27.16
CA ILE A 373 29.79 25.01 -25.97
C ILE A 373 29.48 23.80 -25.08
N GLY A 374 28.20 23.61 -24.74
CA GLY A 374 27.74 22.38 -24.09
C GLY A 374 28.03 21.15 -24.96
N SER A 375 28.02 21.35 -26.28
CA SER A 375 28.40 20.37 -27.31
C SER A 375 29.91 20.11 -27.36
N LEU A 376 30.79 21.10 -27.20
CA LEU A 376 32.26 20.92 -27.25
C LEU A 376 32.79 20.08 -26.08
N ILE A 377 32.31 20.30 -24.85
CA ILE A 377 32.69 19.46 -23.70
C ILE A 377 32.02 18.07 -23.79
N GLN A 378 30.84 17.96 -24.40
CA GLN A 378 30.19 16.66 -24.68
C GLN A 378 30.77 15.91 -25.89
N GLN A 379 31.47 16.60 -26.80
CA GLN A 379 32.09 16.03 -28.00
C GLN A 379 33.37 15.26 -27.69
N PHE A 380 34.09 15.65 -26.63
CA PHE A 380 35.26 14.91 -26.17
C PHE A 380 34.82 13.83 -25.19
N LYS A 381 35.28 12.59 -25.40
CA LYS A 381 35.02 11.54 -24.42
C LYS A 381 35.78 11.92 -23.15
N ILE A 382 35.19 11.65 -21.98
CA ILE A 382 35.83 11.89 -20.67
C ILE A 382 37.25 11.31 -20.64
N LYS A 383 37.44 10.14 -21.27
CA LYS A 383 38.74 9.49 -21.44
C LYS A 383 39.77 10.39 -22.16
N ASP A 384 39.35 11.11 -23.19
CA ASP A 384 40.24 11.98 -23.98
C ASP A 384 40.68 13.21 -23.15
N ILE A 385 39.80 13.74 -22.29
CA ILE A 385 40.12 14.83 -21.35
C ILE A 385 41.07 14.35 -20.26
N ILE A 386 40.81 13.18 -19.68
CA ILE A 386 41.68 12.58 -18.65
C ILE A 386 43.06 12.25 -19.23
N ASP A 387 43.11 11.59 -20.39
CA ASP A 387 44.36 11.22 -21.07
C ASP A 387 45.17 12.48 -21.43
N TYR A 388 44.50 13.54 -21.87
CA TYR A 388 45.12 14.84 -22.13
C TYR A 388 45.71 15.45 -20.86
N MET A 389 44.95 15.57 -19.78
CA MET A 389 45.39 16.17 -18.52
C MET A 389 46.55 15.37 -17.89
N PHE A 390 46.49 14.05 -17.95
CA PHE A 390 47.55 13.17 -17.44
C PHE A 390 48.86 13.33 -18.24
N THR A 391 48.74 13.38 -19.57
CA THR A 391 49.89 13.61 -20.47
C THR A 391 50.47 15.01 -20.26
N GLN A 392 49.62 16.01 -20.08
CA GLN A 392 50.00 17.40 -19.84
C GLN A 392 50.81 17.55 -18.55
N ASN A 393 50.30 17.01 -17.44
CA ASN A 393 51.00 17.02 -16.15
C ASN A 393 52.34 16.29 -16.20
N LYS A 394 52.42 15.18 -16.96
CA LYS A 394 53.69 14.44 -17.14
C LYS A 394 54.73 15.26 -17.91
N ILE A 395 54.31 15.98 -18.96
CA ILE A 395 55.19 16.85 -19.76
C ILE A 395 55.68 18.03 -18.90
N GLU A 396 54.80 18.64 -18.11
CA GLU A 396 55.14 19.79 -17.26
C GLU A 396 56.13 19.42 -16.15
N ASN A 397 55.91 18.29 -15.47
CA ASN A 397 56.84 17.77 -14.44
C ASN A 397 58.22 17.41 -15.01
N THR A 398 58.29 16.93 -16.26
CA THR A 398 59.58 16.58 -16.90
C THR A 398 60.37 17.84 -17.30
N ASN A 399 59.68 18.93 -17.66
CA ASN A 399 60.30 20.20 -18.02
C ASN A 399 60.78 21.00 -16.81
N GLU A 400 60.18 20.83 -15.63
CA GLU A 400 60.66 21.44 -14.38
C GLU A 400 61.96 20.79 -13.90
N GLN A 401 62.07 19.47 -13.94
CA GLN A 401 63.29 18.74 -13.51
C GLN A 401 64.53 19.06 -14.37
N GLN A 402 64.36 19.48 -15.63
CA GLN A 402 65.48 19.90 -16.49
C GLN A 402 65.98 21.33 -16.21
N LYS A 403 65.21 22.18 -15.50
CA LYS A 403 65.62 23.56 -15.18
C LYS A 403 66.54 23.64 -13.94
N ASP A 404 66.39 22.73 -12.97
CA ASP A 404 67.19 22.76 -11.73
C ASP A 404 68.65 22.29 -11.92
N VAL A 405 68.93 21.44 -12.91
CA VAL A 405 70.29 20.93 -13.17
C VAL A 405 71.23 21.98 -13.80
N LYS A 406 70.70 23.10 -14.34
CA LYS A 406 71.51 24.12 -15.04
C LYS A 406 71.95 25.33 -14.19
N LYS A 407 71.61 25.40 -12.90
CA LYS A 407 71.91 26.59 -12.04
C LYS A 407 73.12 26.46 -11.10
N GLU A 408 73.74 25.29 -10.95
CA GLU A 408 74.96 25.13 -10.15
C GLU A 408 76.21 25.10 -11.03
N ASN A 409 76.79 26.26 -11.39
CA ASN A 409 78.23 26.46 -11.57
C ASN A 409 78.56 27.87 -12.08
N THR A 410 78.94 28.78 -11.17
CA THR A 410 80.19 29.59 -11.15
C THR A 410 80.12 30.70 -10.08
N ASN A 411 80.76 30.44 -8.92
CA ASN A 411 81.51 31.27 -7.93
C ASN A 411 81.51 32.84 -7.95
N PRO A 412 81.97 33.55 -6.87
CA PRO A 412 81.84 33.36 -5.40
C PRO A 412 81.52 34.74 -4.68
N PRO A 413 81.86 35.10 -3.39
CA PRO A 413 80.91 35.74 -2.48
C PRO A 413 81.17 37.23 -2.07
N LYS A 414 80.08 38.05 -2.06
CA LYS A 414 79.69 39.22 -1.20
C LYS A 414 80.67 40.38 -0.90
N PRO A 415 80.21 41.66 -0.76
CA PRO A 415 79.25 42.07 0.28
C PRO A 415 78.22 43.17 -0.09
N GLU A 416 77.37 43.46 0.90
CA GLU A 416 76.10 44.20 0.91
C GLU A 416 76.14 45.67 0.44
N THR A 417 75.06 46.14 -0.20
CA THR A 417 74.47 47.47 0.06
C THR A 417 73.03 47.57 -0.46
N ASN A 418 72.23 48.32 0.29
CA ASN A 418 70.80 48.55 0.12
C ASN A 418 70.41 49.29 -1.18
N SER A 419 69.19 48.98 -1.63
CA SER A 419 68.11 49.89 -2.03
C SER A 419 67.56 49.76 -3.46
N LYS A 420 66.22 49.63 -3.51
CA LYS A 420 65.28 49.89 -4.62
C LYS A 420 65.37 49.01 -5.87
N GLU A 421 64.42 48.07 -6.00
CA GLU A 421 63.44 47.99 -7.11
C GLU A 421 62.59 46.71 -7.01
N ASN A 422 61.34 46.85 -6.55
CA ASN A 422 60.36 45.74 -6.43
C ASN A 422 59.22 45.90 -7.44
N LYS A 423 59.53 46.19 -8.71
CA LYS A 423 58.53 46.23 -9.80
C LYS A 423 58.80 45.30 -10.99
N GLU A 424 60.00 44.75 -11.17
CA GLU A 424 60.31 43.88 -12.33
C GLU A 424 60.17 42.36 -12.08
N ILE A 425 60.05 41.90 -10.83
CA ILE A 425 60.03 40.45 -10.51
C ILE A 425 58.65 39.80 -10.77
N ILE A 426 57.56 40.59 -10.81
CA ILE A 426 56.20 40.07 -11.03
C ILE A 426 55.90 39.85 -12.52
N GLN A 427 56.51 40.61 -13.43
CA GLN A 427 56.31 40.43 -14.88
C GLN A 427 57.08 39.24 -15.46
N SER A 428 58.26 38.93 -14.93
CA SER A 428 59.11 37.81 -15.40
C SER A 428 58.64 36.42 -14.94
N SER A 429 57.85 36.35 -13.86
CA SER A 429 57.26 35.10 -13.36
C SER A 429 55.99 34.70 -14.14
N ASN A 430 55.15 35.66 -14.53
CA ASN A 430 53.97 35.40 -15.37
C ASN A 430 54.34 35.03 -16.82
N THR A 431 55.32 35.70 -17.42
CA THR A 431 55.80 35.36 -18.79
C THR A 431 56.43 33.96 -18.85
N ASN A 432 57.16 33.53 -17.82
CA ASN A 432 57.73 32.19 -17.75
C ASN A 432 56.67 31.07 -17.60
N LYS A 433 55.56 31.34 -16.89
CA LYS A 433 54.41 30.41 -16.82
C LYS A 433 53.68 30.31 -18.16
N GLN A 434 53.46 31.45 -18.83
CA GLN A 434 52.79 31.54 -20.14
C GLN A 434 53.58 30.87 -21.28
N ILE A 435 54.93 30.97 -21.27
CA ILE A 435 55.79 30.29 -22.25
C ILE A 435 55.82 28.77 -22.01
N ASN A 436 55.80 28.35 -20.74
CA ASN A 436 55.80 26.94 -20.37
C ASN A 436 54.50 26.22 -20.80
N SER A 437 53.32 26.84 -20.69
CA SER A 437 52.03 26.22 -21.03
C SER A 437 51.85 26.00 -22.54
N LEU A 438 52.32 26.93 -23.38
CA LEU A 438 52.37 26.77 -24.84
C LEU A 438 53.34 25.67 -25.28
N HIS A 439 54.51 25.59 -24.64
CA HIS A 439 55.52 24.57 -24.94
C HIS A 439 55.05 23.17 -24.50
N SER A 440 54.38 23.03 -23.36
CA SER A 440 53.82 21.75 -22.91
C SER A 440 52.67 21.28 -23.80
N LEU A 441 51.79 22.20 -24.25
CA LEU A 441 50.75 21.89 -25.24
C LEU A 441 51.37 21.36 -26.55
N ALA A 442 52.44 21.98 -27.06
CA ALA A 442 53.10 21.57 -28.30
C ALA A 442 53.60 20.11 -28.27
N LEU A 443 53.91 19.58 -27.09
CA LEU A 443 54.36 18.21 -26.87
C LEU A 443 53.23 17.20 -26.59
N ASN A 444 52.02 17.67 -26.27
CA ASN A 444 50.88 16.82 -25.97
C ASN A 444 50.18 16.34 -27.26
N ASN A 445 50.34 15.06 -27.60
CA ASN A 445 49.83 14.46 -28.84
C ASN A 445 48.55 13.63 -28.66
N THR A 446 47.84 13.80 -27.55
CA THR A 446 46.51 13.20 -27.37
C THR A 446 45.51 13.79 -28.38
N PRO A 447 44.39 13.11 -28.68
CA PRO A 447 43.38 13.63 -29.60
C PRO A 447 42.90 15.04 -29.24
N LEU A 448 42.70 15.31 -27.94
CA LEU A 448 42.34 16.64 -27.44
C LEU A 448 43.51 17.63 -27.54
N GLY A 449 44.75 17.20 -27.28
CA GLY A 449 45.95 18.02 -27.49
C GLY A 449 46.14 18.45 -28.94
N ILE A 450 45.89 17.56 -29.90
CA ILE A 450 45.93 17.85 -31.34
C ILE A 450 44.83 18.86 -31.72
N ALA A 451 43.61 18.67 -31.22
CA ALA A 451 42.51 19.60 -31.46
C ALA A 451 42.83 21.01 -30.90
N LEU A 452 43.37 21.09 -29.69
CA LEU A 452 43.77 22.36 -29.08
C LEU A 452 44.90 23.06 -29.86
N LYS A 453 45.86 22.31 -30.41
CA LYS A 453 46.90 22.87 -31.31
C LYS A 453 46.32 23.49 -32.57
N ALA A 454 45.29 22.87 -33.16
CA ALA A 454 44.63 23.39 -34.36
C ALA A 454 43.89 24.71 -34.08
N ILE A 455 43.39 24.88 -32.85
CA ILE A 455 42.64 26.05 -32.39
C ILE A 455 43.56 27.25 -32.07
N LYS A 456 44.85 27.00 -31.84
CA LYS A 456 45.90 27.98 -31.48
C LYS A 456 45.47 28.97 -30.38
N PRO A 457 45.11 28.48 -29.18
CA PRO A 457 44.71 29.35 -28.07
C PRO A 457 45.87 30.24 -27.61
N THR A 458 45.56 31.44 -27.11
CA THR A 458 46.53 32.22 -26.34
C THR A 458 46.85 31.51 -25.02
N PRO A 459 48.00 31.78 -24.37
CA PRO A 459 48.33 31.10 -23.11
C PRO A 459 47.29 31.35 -22.01
N GLU A 460 46.67 32.54 -21.96
CA GLU A 460 45.57 32.81 -21.02
C GLU A 460 44.31 31.99 -21.32
N GLN A 461 43.99 31.77 -22.61
CA GLN A 461 42.87 30.92 -23.00
C GLN A 461 43.13 29.46 -22.67
N LEU A 462 44.39 29.01 -22.82
CA LEU A 462 44.80 27.65 -22.49
C LEU A 462 44.69 27.39 -20.98
N ASP A 463 45.11 28.33 -20.14
CA ASP A 463 45.00 28.22 -18.68
C ASP A 463 43.52 28.12 -18.24
N LYS A 464 42.62 28.89 -18.84
CA LYS A 464 41.17 28.80 -18.59
C LYS A 464 40.58 27.46 -19.03
N LEU A 465 41.02 26.92 -20.17
CA LEU A 465 40.61 25.58 -20.63
C LEU A 465 41.11 24.47 -19.71
N HIS A 466 42.37 24.54 -19.24
CA HIS A 466 42.89 23.61 -18.24
C HIS A 466 42.11 23.68 -16.93
N SER A 467 41.79 24.89 -16.45
CA SER A 467 40.92 25.10 -15.28
C SER A 467 39.54 24.44 -15.49
N SER A 468 38.94 24.61 -16.67
CA SER A 468 37.68 23.96 -17.01
C SER A 468 37.78 22.43 -17.00
N PHE A 469 38.82 21.86 -17.61
CA PHE A 469 39.03 20.42 -17.64
C PHE A 469 39.26 19.84 -16.23
N ASN A 470 39.99 20.53 -15.36
CA ASN A 470 40.15 20.13 -13.96
C ASN A 470 38.81 20.09 -13.23
N ASN A 471 38.02 21.17 -13.31
CA ASN A 471 36.69 21.21 -12.72
C ASN A 471 35.77 20.11 -13.26
N PHE A 472 35.84 19.81 -14.56
CA PHE A 472 35.08 18.74 -15.17
C PHE A 472 35.52 17.35 -14.68
N VAL A 473 36.83 17.08 -14.61
CA VAL A 473 37.36 15.81 -14.10
C VAL A 473 36.94 15.58 -12.64
N ASP A 474 37.02 16.62 -11.80
CA ASP A 474 36.60 16.51 -10.40
C ASP A 474 35.08 16.33 -10.25
N ALA A 475 34.28 16.98 -11.09
CA ALA A 475 32.83 16.72 -11.16
C ALA A 475 32.50 15.27 -11.57
N GLN A 476 33.31 14.65 -12.44
CA GLN A 476 33.14 13.24 -12.80
C GLN A 476 33.50 12.31 -11.64
N LYS A 477 34.56 12.58 -10.87
CA LYS A 477 34.88 11.81 -9.65
C LYS A 477 33.71 11.83 -8.67
N LEU A 478 33.13 13.01 -8.42
CA LEU A 478 31.95 13.14 -7.57
C LEU A 478 30.75 12.37 -8.11
N THR A 479 30.61 12.22 -9.42
CA THR A 479 29.52 11.44 -10.03
C THR A 479 29.62 9.96 -9.65
N TYR A 480 30.81 9.37 -9.73
CA TYR A 480 31.05 7.98 -9.29
C TYR A 480 30.82 7.80 -7.77
N GLU A 481 31.26 8.76 -6.97
CA GLU A 481 31.03 8.72 -5.51
C GLU A 481 29.53 8.80 -5.18
N ILE A 482 28.78 9.66 -5.86
CA ILE A 482 27.31 9.77 -5.70
C ILE A 482 26.64 8.45 -6.09
N GLU A 483 27.07 7.78 -7.15
CA GLU A 483 26.54 6.47 -7.55
C GLU A 483 26.82 5.41 -6.49
N SER A 484 28.06 5.31 -6.00
CA SER A 484 28.41 4.41 -4.89
C SER A 484 27.57 4.67 -3.63
N PHE A 485 27.35 5.94 -3.27
CA PHE A 485 26.51 6.29 -2.12
C PHE A 485 25.04 5.95 -2.33
N LYS A 486 24.51 6.08 -3.56
CA LYS A 486 23.14 5.65 -3.89
C LYS A 486 22.97 4.15 -3.77
N GLU A 487 23.97 3.36 -4.18
CA GLU A 487 23.94 1.90 -4.02
C GLU A 487 23.92 1.51 -2.53
N GLN A 488 24.80 2.11 -1.72
CA GLN A 488 24.82 1.89 -0.27
C GLN A 488 23.49 2.31 0.38
N LEU A 489 22.94 3.45 -0.02
CA LEU A 489 21.64 3.94 0.45
C LEU A 489 20.52 2.93 0.14
N ASN A 490 20.48 2.40 -1.08
CA ASN A 490 19.49 1.39 -1.48
C ASN A 490 19.60 0.12 -0.63
N VAL A 491 20.83 -0.36 -0.34
CA VAL A 491 21.03 -1.51 0.54
C VAL A 491 20.49 -1.22 1.95
N LEU A 492 20.82 -0.07 2.53
CA LEU A 492 20.35 0.32 3.86
C LEU A 492 18.83 0.48 3.92
N GLU A 493 18.21 1.10 2.91
CA GLU A 493 16.75 1.24 2.84
C GLU A 493 16.06 -0.13 2.76
N ASN A 494 16.63 -1.08 2.02
CA ASN A 494 16.11 -2.45 1.96
C ASN A 494 16.26 -3.20 3.29
N VAL A 495 17.39 -3.06 3.98
CA VAL A 495 17.61 -3.63 5.33
C VAL A 495 16.63 -3.02 6.33
N GLN A 496 16.40 -1.71 6.25
CA GLN A 496 15.46 -1.00 7.12
C GLN A 496 14.03 -1.48 6.87
N LYS A 497 13.63 -1.66 5.61
CA LYS A 497 12.32 -2.20 5.26
C LYS A 497 12.13 -3.63 5.78
N LEU A 498 13.11 -4.51 5.54
CA LEU A 498 13.08 -5.90 6.02
C LEU A 498 12.98 -5.96 7.56
N SER A 499 13.74 -5.13 8.26
CA SER A 499 13.74 -5.06 9.72
C SER A 499 12.38 -4.60 10.27
N ASN A 500 11.75 -3.62 9.63
CA ASN A 500 10.41 -3.15 9.99
C ASN A 500 9.34 -4.23 9.73
N ASP A 501 9.40 -4.91 8.58
CA ASP A 501 8.49 -6.01 8.24
C ASP A 501 8.61 -7.15 9.26
N PHE A 502 9.84 -7.52 9.63
CA PHE A 502 10.11 -8.54 10.65
C PHE A 502 9.54 -8.20 12.01
N ILE A 503 9.73 -6.96 12.48
CA ILE A 503 9.17 -6.50 13.76
C ILE A 503 7.64 -6.52 13.73
N ASN A 504 7.04 -6.04 12.63
CA ASN A 504 5.59 -6.03 12.48
C ASN A 504 5.02 -7.47 12.42
N LEU A 505 5.73 -8.40 11.76
CA LEU A 505 5.32 -9.80 11.69
C LEU A 505 5.44 -10.50 13.05
N LEU A 506 6.48 -10.18 13.82
CA LEU A 506 6.65 -10.67 15.18
C LEU A 506 5.53 -10.15 16.10
N LYS A 507 5.15 -8.87 15.99
CA LYS A 507 4.00 -8.32 16.74
C LYS A 507 2.72 -9.08 16.44
N LEU A 508 2.42 -9.31 15.16
CA LEU A 508 1.26 -10.10 14.75
C LEU A 508 1.31 -11.51 15.36
N LYS A 509 2.47 -12.19 15.32
CA LYS A 509 2.65 -13.51 15.96
C LYS A 509 2.39 -13.47 17.47
N ILE A 510 2.89 -12.45 18.16
CA ILE A 510 2.71 -12.31 19.61
C ILE A 510 1.24 -12.07 19.95
N VAL A 511 0.54 -11.19 19.21
CA VAL A 511 -0.90 -10.96 19.42
C VAL A 511 -1.67 -12.23 19.15
N LEU A 512 -1.39 -12.91 18.03
CA LEU A 512 -1.96 -14.22 17.73
C LEU A 512 -1.74 -15.19 18.89
N GLN A 513 -0.51 -15.35 19.39
CA GLN A 513 -0.21 -16.32 20.44
C GLN A 513 -0.80 -15.96 21.81
N ARG A 514 -0.95 -14.67 22.13
CA ARG A 514 -1.61 -14.22 23.35
C ARG A 514 -3.09 -14.53 23.33
N GLU A 515 -3.73 -14.24 22.20
CA GLU A 515 -5.14 -14.53 22.01
C GLU A 515 -5.37 -16.02 21.72
N TRP A 516 -4.36 -16.76 21.26
CA TRP A 516 -4.45 -18.15 20.85
C TRP A 516 -3.31 -19.03 21.38
N LEU A 517 -3.66 -19.99 22.23
CA LEU A 517 -2.84 -21.18 22.47
C LEU A 517 -3.14 -22.20 21.36
N PHE A 518 -2.50 -22.05 20.20
CA PHE A 518 -2.75 -22.86 18.99
C PHE A 518 -2.65 -24.38 19.19
N ASP A 519 -1.96 -24.83 20.23
CA ASP A 519 -1.76 -26.25 20.55
C ASP A 519 -2.90 -26.83 21.43
N GLU A 520 -3.82 -25.99 21.94
CA GLU A 520 -4.88 -26.39 22.89
C GLU A 520 -6.31 -26.25 22.34
N ILE A 521 -6.49 -25.77 21.10
CA ILE A 521 -7.81 -25.35 20.63
C ILE A 521 -8.53 -26.46 19.83
N ASP A 522 -9.78 -26.73 20.22
CA ASP A 522 -10.76 -27.44 19.39
C ASP A 522 -11.27 -26.51 18.28
N ILE A 523 -11.06 -26.91 17.02
CA ILE A 523 -11.51 -26.18 15.81
C ILE A 523 -13.04 -26.00 15.80
N ASN A 524 -13.77 -26.80 16.57
CA ASN A 524 -15.23 -26.74 16.66
C ASN A 524 -15.76 -25.56 17.51
N GLU A 525 -14.92 -24.91 18.34
CA GLU A 525 -15.34 -23.84 19.25
C GLU A 525 -15.46 -22.44 18.62
N TYR A 526 -14.93 -22.25 17.40
CA TYR A 526 -14.93 -20.93 16.75
C TYR A 526 -15.12 -21.01 15.24
N LEU A 527 -15.73 -19.97 14.69
CA LEU A 527 -16.05 -19.85 13.27
C LEU A 527 -14.91 -19.19 12.47
N GLY A 528 -14.09 -18.36 13.12
CA GLY A 528 -12.92 -17.72 12.52
C GLY A 528 -12.35 -16.60 13.38
N ILE A 529 -11.45 -15.81 12.80
CA ILE A 529 -10.87 -14.61 13.41
C ILE A 529 -11.04 -13.40 12.52
N ILE A 530 -11.15 -12.24 13.14
CA ILE A 530 -11.00 -10.95 12.48
C ILE A 530 -9.63 -10.41 12.86
N VAL A 531 -8.80 -10.11 11.86
CA VAL A 531 -7.49 -9.50 12.03
C VAL A 531 -7.58 -8.06 11.53
N THR A 532 -7.34 -7.11 12.43
CA THR A 532 -7.26 -5.69 12.12
C THR A 532 -5.79 -5.24 12.15
N GLU A 533 -5.33 -4.62 11.07
CA GLU A 533 -4.05 -3.94 10.94
C GLU A 533 -4.32 -2.43 10.88
N ASP A 534 -3.87 -1.69 11.90
CA ASP A 534 -3.95 -0.22 11.95
C ASP A 534 -2.56 0.38 11.71
N ASN A 535 -2.46 1.19 10.65
CA ASN A 535 -1.29 1.95 10.25
C ASN A 535 -1.24 3.28 11.01
N ARG A 536 -0.94 3.23 12.32
CA ARG A 536 -0.68 4.45 13.10
C ARG A 536 0.77 4.92 12.88
N TYR A 537 0.95 6.19 12.55
CA TYR A 537 2.28 6.81 12.58
C TYR A 537 2.62 7.18 14.03
N VAL A 538 3.65 6.57 14.61
CA VAL A 538 4.17 7.01 15.91
C VAL A 538 5.16 8.13 15.67
N VAL A 539 4.81 9.35 16.10
CA VAL A 539 5.75 10.47 16.18
C VAL A 539 6.63 10.25 17.41
N ASN A 540 7.94 10.09 17.21
CA ASN A 540 8.87 9.96 18.33
C ASN A 540 8.99 11.32 19.05
N PRO A 541 8.58 11.45 20.32
CA PRO A 541 8.56 12.73 21.03
C PRO A 541 9.97 13.28 21.33
N ARG A 542 11.04 12.50 21.11
CA ARG A 542 12.42 12.93 21.36
C ARG A 542 13.13 13.59 20.17
N THR A 543 12.51 13.62 19.00
CA THR A 543 13.10 14.23 17.81
C THR A 543 12.05 15.10 17.14
N ASN A 544 12.31 16.41 17.00
CA ASN A 544 11.43 17.38 16.31
C ASN A 544 11.23 17.09 14.81
N SER A 545 11.75 15.98 14.30
CA SER A 545 11.44 15.42 12.99
C SER A 545 10.29 14.42 13.12
N GLU A 546 9.25 14.52 12.28
CA GLU A 546 8.24 13.48 12.07
C GLU A 546 8.91 12.18 11.58
N ARG A 547 9.50 11.40 12.51
CA ARG A 547 10.10 10.11 12.21
C ARG A 547 8.97 9.12 12.00
N LYS A 548 8.56 8.93 10.75
CA LYS A 548 7.55 7.94 10.32
C LYS A 548 8.12 6.53 10.49
N SER A 549 8.14 6.02 11.71
CA SER A 549 8.28 4.59 11.89
C SER A 549 6.96 3.93 11.45
N ASN A 550 7.01 3.01 10.50
CA ASN A 550 5.85 2.25 10.01
C ASN A 550 5.42 1.22 11.06
N HIS A 551 5.00 1.71 12.23
CA HIS A 551 4.56 0.90 13.34
C HIS A 551 3.11 0.48 13.12
N LYS A 552 2.91 -0.80 12.83
CA LYS A 552 1.57 -1.36 12.72
C LYS A 552 1.10 -1.87 14.07
N ILE A 553 -0.17 -1.63 14.38
CA ILE A 553 -0.87 -2.21 15.52
C ILE A 553 -1.78 -3.31 14.98
N TYR A 554 -1.78 -4.46 15.65
CA TYR A 554 -2.64 -5.58 15.32
C TYR A 554 -3.63 -5.83 16.44
N GLU A 555 -4.88 -6.00 16.06
CA GLU A 555 -5.96 -6.43 16.94
C GLU A 555 -6.59 -7.70 16.35
N ILE A 556 -6.94 -8.65 17.21
CA ILE A 556 -7.48 -9.94 16.81
C ILE A 556 -8.75 -10.20 17.61
N GLU A 557 -9.88 -10.25 16.92
CA GLU A 557 -11.17 -10.61 17.49
C GLU A 557 -11.51 -12.06 17.12
N LYS A 558 -11.93 -12.84 18.11
CA LYS A 558 -12.44 -14.20 17.90
C LYS A 558 -13.92 -14.15 17.57
N VAL A 559 -14.32 -14.87 16.52
CA VAL A 559 -15.73 -15.10 16.25
C VAL A 559 -16.09 -16.50 16.73
N LEU A 560 -16.62 -16.57 17.94
CA LEU A 560 -16.93 -17.82 18.63
C LEU A 560 -18.11 -18.54 17.97
N ASN A 561 -18.06 -19.87 18.00
CA ASN A 561 -19.17 -20.73 17.64
C ASN A 561 -19.98 -20.99 18.91
N TYR A 562 -20.92 -20.08 19.21
CA TYR A 562 -21.83 -20.28 20.35
C TYR A 562 -22.74 -21.48 20.05
N ASN A 563 -22.36 -22.65 20.56
CA ASN A 563 -23.30 -23.74 20.78
C ASN A 563 -24.00 -23.49 22.11
N GLU A 564 -24.98 -22.59 22.15
CA GLU A 564 -25.80 -22.41 23.34
C GLU A 564 -26.87 -23.50 23.42
N GLY A 565 -26.46 -24.67 23.93
CA GLY A 565 -27.17 -25.19 25.08
C GLY A 565 -26.46 -24.63 26.31
N ASN A 566 -27.19 -23.94 27.19
CA ASN A 566 -26.75 -23.47 28.53
C ASN A 566 -26.33 -22.01 28.70
N GLU A 567 -27.01 -21.05 28.06
CA GLU A 567 -27.30 -19.80 28.77
C GLU A 567 -28.81 -19.74 29.01
N GLU A 568 -29.23 -20.24 30.17
CA GLU A 568 -30.53 -19.92 30.75
C GLU A 568 -30.59 -18.40 30.94
N TYR A 569 -31.50 -17.76 30.19
CA TYR A 569 -31.99 -16.41 30.47
C TYR A 569 -33.48 -16.47 30.79
#